data_AF-A0A9E1HVN2-F1
#
_entry.id   AF-A0A9E1HVN2-F1
#
_cell.length_a   1.000
_cell.length_b   1.000
_cell.length_c   1.000
_cell.angle_alpha   90.00
_cell.angle_beta   90.00
_cell.angle_gamma   90.00
#
_symmetry.space_group_name_H-M   'P 1'
#
loop_
_entity.id
_entity.type
_entity.pdbx_description
1 polymer ?
#
loop_
_entity_poly.entity_id
_entity_poly.type
_entity_poly.pdbx_seq_one_letter_code
_entity_poly.pdbx_strand_id
1 'polypeptide(L)'
;MTKLPEALIKRAYNQESFPADAESSQRPAFIMLRELYRQYSAGMIGCEDAKAIKPQILAYPACPVAERAAMLRYFCANLFERACAGDQNAQEDAQLLFDDFSRLFADLLHEVA
;
A
#
# COMPACT_ATOMS: atom_id res chain seq x y z
N MET A 1 8.86 16.32 -1.11
CA MET A 1 8.24 14.97 -1.11
C MET A 1 6.90 15.06 -1.79
N THR A 2 6.70 14.29 -2.85
CA THR A 2 5.57 14.40 -3.77
C THR A 2 4.40 13.56 -3.28
N LYS A 3 3.21 14.17 -3.19
CA LYS A 3 1.95 13.46 -2.94
C LYS A 3 1.67 12.49 -4.09
N LEU A 4 0.93 11.41 -3.84
CA LEU A 4 0.50 10.50 -4.90
C LEU A 4 -0.30 11.29 -5.97
N PRO A 5 0.11 11.28 -7.25
CA PRO A 5 -0.58 12.04 -8.30
C PRO A 5 -2.06 11.64 -8.45
N GLU A 6 -2.93 12.60 -8.76
CA GLU A 6 -4.37 12.34 -8.94
C GLU A 6 -4.66 11.27 -10.01
N ALA A 7 -3.84 11.22 -11.08
CA ALA A 7 -3.94 10.18 -12.10
C ALA A 7 -3.76 8.78 -11.51
N LEU A 8 -2.81 8.60 -10.58
CA LEU A 8 -2.59 7.33 -9.89
C LEU A 8 -3.71 7.03 -8.90
N ILE A 9 -4.24 8.03 -8.20
CA ILE A 9 -5.41 7.86 -7.31
C ILE A 9 -6.60 7.33 -8.09
N LYS A 10 -6.86 7.90 -9.28
CA LYS A 10 -7.96 7.47 -10.15
C LYS A 10 -7.76 6.05 -10.68
N ARG A 11 -6.54 5.71 -11.10
CA ARG A 11 -6.18 4.34 -11.52
C ARG A 11 -6.36 3.33 -10.39
N ALA A 12 -5.91 3.65 -9.18
CA ALA A 12 -6.09 2.80 -8.01
C ALA A 12 -7.58 2.57 -7.71
N TYR A 13 -8.41 3.61 -7.81
CA TYR A 13 -9.86 3.49 -7.67
C TYR A 13 -10.47 2.54 -8.71
N ASN A 14 -10.02 2.63 -9.96
CA ASN A 14 -10.45 1.75 -11.05
C ASN A 14 -9.84 0.34 -11.01
N GLN A 15 -9.04 0.00 -9.97
CA GLN A 15 -8.34 -1.29 -9.86
C GLN A 15 -7.37 -1.57 -11.01
N GLU A 16 -6.84 -0.54 -11.66
CA GLU A 16 -5.86 -0.67 -12.75
C GLU A 16 -4.46 -1.03 -12.22
N SER A 17 -3.55 -1.45 -13.10
CA SER A 17 -2.16 -1.73 -12.78
C SER A 17 -1.33 -0.45 -12.57
N PHE A 18 -0.24 -0.57 -11.81
CA PHE A 18 0.72 0.51 -11.64
C PHE A 18 1.38 0.83 -13.00
N PRO A 19 1.35 2.09 -13.48
CA PRO A 19 1.92 2.44 -14.77
C PRO A 19 3.45 2.29 -14.80
N ALA A 20 3.98 1.80 -15.92
CA ALA A 20 5.40 1.51 -16.07
C ALA A 20 6.28 2.78 -16.09
N ASP A 21 5.71 3.90 -16.49
CA ASP A 21 6.35 5.22 -16.59
C ASP A 21 6.26 6.05 -15.30
N ALA A 22 5.52 5.59 -14.29
CA ALA A 22 5.42 6.29 -13.01
C ALA A 22 6.62 6.02 -12.09
N GLU A 23 6.93 7.00 -11.24
CA GLU A 23 8.01 6.91 -10.24
C GLU A 23 7.79 5.70 -9.32
N SER A 24 8.75 4.78 -9.27
CA SER A 24 8.66 3.54 -8.49
C SER A 24 8.43 3.78 -6.99
N SER A 25 8.89 4.91 -6.44
CA SER A 25 8.67 5.32 -5.05
C SER A 25 7.19 5.52 -4.69
N GLN A 26 6.32 5.72 -5.68
CA GLN A 26 4.87 5.90 -5.50
C GLN A 26 4.13 4.56 -5.45
N ARG A 27 4.79 3.46 -5.84
CA ARG A 27 4.19 2.13 -5.98
C ARG A 27 3.57 1.60 -4.69
N PRO A 28 4.18 1.73 -3.50
CA PRO A 28 3.57 1.19 -2.28
C PRO A 28 2.26 1.90 -1.93
N ALA A 29 2.26 3.23 -1.99
CA ALA A 29 1.07 4.04 -1.74
C ALA A 29 -0.05 3.70 -2.75
N PHE A 30 0.28 3.49 -4.02
CA PHE A 30 -0.68 3.06 -5.03
C PHE A 30 -1.30 1.69 -4.72
N ILE A 31 -0.47 0.67 -4.41
CA ILE A 31 -0.94 -0.68 -4.11
C ILE A 31 -1.86 -0.66 -2.88
N MET A 32 -1.43 -0.01 -1.79
CA MET A 32 -2.24 0.12 -0.57
C MET A 32 -3.57 0.84 -0.84
N LEU A 33 -3.56 1.90 -1.65
CA LEU A 33 -4.78 2.63 -2.00
C LEU A 33 -5.74 1.79 -2.84
N ARG A 34 -5.20 1.03 -3.80
CA ARG A 34 -5.98 0.12 -4.63
C ARG A 34 -6.64 -0.97 -3.78
N GLU A 35 -5.89 -1.56 -2.85
CA GLU A 35 -6.41 -2.57 -1.92
C GLU A 35 -7.45 -1.96 -0.96
N LEU A 36 -7.24 -0.74 -0.46
CA LEU A 36 -8.23 -0.03 0.36
C LEU A 36 -9.56 0.15 -0.39
N TYR A 37 -9.51 0.62 -1.64
CA TYR A 37 -10.73 0.77 -2.45
C TYR A 37 -11.43 -0.56 -2.71
N ARG A 38 -10.65 -1.63 -2.98
CA ARG A 38 -11.20 -2.97 -3.12
C ARG A 38 -11.90 -3.41 -1.83
N GLN A 39 -11.25 -3.26 -0.69
CA GLN A 39 -11.79 -3.61 0.63
C GLN A 39 -13.12 -2.90 0.91
N TYR A 40 -13.16 -1.60 0.64
CA TYR A 40 -14.38 -0.81 0.79
C TYR A 40 -15.48 -1.28 -0.18
N SER A 41 -15.15 -1.47 -1.46
CA SER A 41 -16.13 -1.89 -2.48
C SER A 41 -16.73 -3.27 -2.21
N ALA A 42 -15.97 -4.17 -1.57
CA ALA A 42 -16.39 -5.50 -1.18
C ALA A 42 -17.02 -5.55 0.23
N GLY A 43 -17.21 -4.41 0.90
CA GLY A 43 -17.86 -4.34 2.21
C GLY A 43 -17.04 -4.91 3.39
N MET A 44 -15.73 -5.11 3.23
CA MET A 44 -14.86 -5.60 4.32
C MET A 44 -14.50 -4.51 5.34
N ILE A 45 -14.53 -3.25 4.93
CA ILE A 45 -14.28 -2.09 5.80
C ILE A 45 -15.41 -1.08 5.69
N GLY A 46 -15.68 -0.38 6.79
CA GLY A 46 -16.68 0.69 6.84
C GLY A 46 -16.21 1.97 6.14
N CYS A 47 -17.16 2.86 5.87
CA CYS A 47 -16.88 4.17 5.29
C CYS A 47 -15.96 5.03 6.18
N GLU A 48 -16.16 4.97 7.50
CA GLU A 48 -15.36 5.75 8.45
C GLU A 48 -13.91 5.26 8.52
N ASP A 49 -13.69 3.94 8.51
CA ASP A 49 -12.34 3.37 8.45
C ASP A 49 -11.64 3.76 7.14
N ALA A 50 -12.35 3.66 6.01
CA ALA A 50 -11.80 4.06 4.71
C ALA A 50 -11.43 5.56 4.67
N LYS A 51 -12.25 6.43 5.27
CA LYS A 51 -11.97 7.86 5.42
C LYS A 51 -10.77 8.14 6.32
N ALA A 52 -10.55 7.34 7.36
CA ALA A 52 -9.43 7.50 8.28
C ALA A 52 -8.11 7.00 7.67
N ILE A 53 -8.14 5.90 6.92
CA ILE A 53 -6.94 5.25 6.36
C ILE A 53 -6.46 5.96 5.09
N LYS A 54 -7.38 6.37 4.19
CA LYS A 54 -7.01 6.97 2.89
C LYS A 54 -6.03 8.15 3.00
N PRO A 55 -6.22 9.16 3.88
CA PRO A 55 -5.29 10.27 4.03
C PRO A 55 -3.88 9.83 4.42
N GLN A 56 -3.75 8.79 5.24
CA GLN A 56 -2.46 8.24 5.65
C GLN A 56 -1.73 7.62 4.45
N ILE A 57 -2.44 6.86 3.61
CA ILE A 57 -1.87 6.30 2.36
C ILE A 57 -1.39 7.41 1.41
N LEU A 58 -2.17 8.48 1.27
CA LEU A 58 -1.77 9.61 0.41
C LEU A 58 -0.57 10.39 0.96
N ALA A 59 -0.36 10.35 2.28
CA ALA A 59 0.77 10.94 2.97
C ALA A 59 1.97 9.99 3.11
N TYR A 60 1.84 8.72 2.70
CA TYR A 60 2.78 7.64 2.99
C TYR A 60 4.27 8.01 2.87
N PRO A 61 4.75 8.68 1.79
CA PRO A 61 6.16 9.03 1.70
C PRO A 61 6.65 9.87 2.88
N ALA A 62 5.82 10.79 3.37
CA ALA A 62 6.11 11.73 4.45
C ALA A 62 5.83 11.18 5.86
N CYS A 63 5.26 9.98 5.99
CA CYS A 63 5.05 9.35 7.28
C CYS A 63 6.37 8.89 7.90
N PRO A 64 6.50 8.92 9.25
CA PRO A 64 7.58 8.28 9.98
C PRO A 64 7.80 6.83 9.56
N VAL A 65 9.03 6.33 9.71
CA VAL A 65 9.41 4.96 9.30
C VAL A 65 8.50 3.90 9.95
N ALA A 66 8.21 4.03 11.25
CA ALA A 66 7.34 3.11 11.98
C ALA A 66 5.90 3.08 11.44
N GLU A 67 5.33 4.24 11.10
CA GLU A 67 3.99 4.33 10.50
C GLU A 67 3.96 3.68 9.12
N ARG A 68 4.95 3.98 8.26
CA ARG A 68 5.10 3.34 6.95
C ARG A 68 5.18 1.82 7.09
N ALA A 69 5.99 1.32 8.03
CA ALA A 69 6.13 -0.10 8.29
C ALA A 69 4.82 -0.75 8.75
N ALA A 70 4.06 -0.08 9.63
CA ALA A 70 2.75 -0.57 10.08
C ALA A 70 1.75 -0.68 8.92
N MET A 71 1.71 0.32 8.03
CA MET A 71 0.83 0.33 6.87
C MET A 71 1.19 -0.79 5.89
N LEU A 72 2.48 -0.91 5.53
CA LEU A 72 2.94 -1.98 4.65
C LEU A 72 2.58 -3.34 5.20
N ARG A 73 2.81 -3.58 6.50
CA ARG A 73 2.46 -4.84 7.16
C ARG A 73 0.96 -5.14 7.07
N TYR A 74 0.10 -4.16 7.35
CA TYR A 74 -1.35 -4.32 7.28
C TYR A 74 -1.80 -4.70 5.86
N PHE A 75 -1.39 -3.96 4.84
CA PHE A 75 -1.81 -4.22 3.47
C PHE A 75 -1.18 -5.49 2.89
N CYS A 76 0.08 -5.78 3.22
CA CYS A 76 0.76 -7.01 2.84
C CYS A 76 0.02 -8.25 3.36
N ALA A 77 -0.44 -8.25 4.62
CA ALA A 77 -1.21 -9.36 5.19
C ALA A 77 -2.53 -9.61 4.43
N ASN A 78 -3.25 -8.55 4.09
CA ASN A 78 -4.50 -8.64 3.32
C ASN A 78 -4.26 -9.18 1.89
N LEU A 79 -3.16 -8.77 1.25
CA LEU A 79 -2.79 -9.27 -0.06
C LEU A 79 -2.36 -10.73 -0.02
N PHE A 80 -1.66 -11.17 1.04
CA PHE A 80 -1.32 -12.58 1.21
C PHE A 80 -2.54 -13.48 1.36
N GLU A 81 -3.56 -13.05 2.10
CA GLU A 81 -4.81 -13.80 2.21
C GLU A 81 -5.44 -14.06 0.83
N ARG A 82 -5.46 -13.04 -0.03
CA ARG A 82 -5.92 -13.17 -1.41
C ARG A 82 -5.01 -14.04 -2.28
N ALA A 83 -3.69 -13.89 -2.12
CA ALA A 83 -2.72 -14.72 -2.84
C ALA A 83 -2.91 -16.20 -2.49
N CYS A 84 -3.15 -16.54 -1.21
CA CYS A 84 -3.49 -17.90 -0.78
C CYS A 84 -4.79 -18.42 -1.39
N ALA A 85 -5.73 -17.53 -1.75
CA ALA A 85 -6.93 -17.87 -2.50
C ALA A 85 -6.71 -17.99 -4.02
N GLY A 86 -5.47 -17.89 -4.51
CA GLY A 86 -5.09 -18.08 -5.91
C GLY A 86 -5.01 -16.79 -6.74
N ASP A 87 -5.09 -15.62 -6.13
CA ASP A 87 -4.97 -14.33 -6.83
C ASP A 87 -3.50 -13.97 -7.11
N GLN A 88 -3.06 -14.21 -8.35
CA GLN A 88 -1.69 -13.94 -8.78
C GLN A 88 -1.30 -12.45 -8.70
N ASN A 89 -2.22 -11.54 -8.99
CA ASN A 89 -1.94 -10.10 -8.88
C ASN A 89 -1.70 -9.69 -7.42
N ALA A 90 -2.49 -10.26 -6.50
CA ALA A 90 -2.29 -10.02 -5.07
C ALA A 90 -0.96 -10.59 -4.57
N GLN A 91 -0.50 -11.72 -5.13
CA GLN A 91 0.80 -12.30 -4.80
C GLN A 91 1.96 -11.37 -5.18
N GLU A 92 1.94 -10.82 -6.40
CA GLU A 92 2.97 -9.88 -6.87
C GLU A 92 3.00 -8.60 -6.03
N ASP A 93 1.83 -8.02 -5.75
CA ASP A 93 1.70 -6.86 -4.89
C ASP A 93 2.19 -7.12 -3.47
N ALA A 94 1.83 -8.28 -2.89
CA ALA A 94 2.24 -8.66 -1.53
C ALA A 94 3.75 -8.73 -1.41
N GLN A 95 4.43 -9.33 -2.39
CA GLN A 95 5.89 -9.42 -2.43
C GLN A 95 6.52 -8.03 -2.49
N LEU A 96 6.01 -7.14 -3.33
CA LEU A 96 6.51 -5.77 -3.44
C LEU A 96 6.38 -5.00 -2.12
N LEU A 97 5.23 -5.10 -1.43
CA LEU A 97 5.05 -4.46 -0.12
C LEU A 97 5.94 -5.09 0.95
N PHE A 98 6.15 -6.41 0.89
CA PHE A 98 7.02 -7.13 1.83
C PHE A 98 8.48 -6.73 1.68
N ASP A 99 8.97 -6.57 0.44
CA ASP A 99 10.34 -6.13 0.16
C ASP A 99 10.59 -4.72 0.71
N ASP A 100 9.64 -3.80 0.52
CA ASP A 100 9.74 -2.45 1.07
C ASP A 100 9.63 -2.43 2.59
N PHE A 101 8.79 -3.29 3.18
CA PHE A 101 8.70 -3.44 4.64
C PHE A 101 10.02 -3.95 5.21
N SER A 102 10.61 -4.97 4.58
CA SER A 102 11.88 -5.56 5.01
C SER A 102 13.02 -4.54 4.96
N ARG A 103 13.04 -3.69 3.93
CA ARG A 103 14.02 -2.61 3.79
C ARG A 103 13.87 -1.59 4.93
N LEU A 104 12.65 -1.10 5.18
CA LEU A 104 12.39 -0.16 6.27
C LEU A 104 12.66 -0.76 7.65
N PHE A 105 12.37 -2.05 7.84
CA PHE A 105 12.61 -2.74 9.10
C PHE A 105 14.10 -2.91 9.38
N ALA A 106 14.91 -3.19 8.35
CA ALA A 106 16.36 -3.21 8.49
C ALA A 106 16.91 -1.83 8.89
N ASP A 107 16.42 -0.75 8.26
CA ASP A 107 16.82 0.62 8.62
C ASP A 107 16.51 0.93 10.09
N LEU A 108 15.31 0.56 10.57
CA LEU A 108 14.94 0.71 11.99
C LEU A 108 15.85 -0.05 12.95
N LEU A 109 16.28 -1.27 12.60
CA LEU A 109 17.19 -2.05 13.44
C LEU A 109 18.59 -1.45 13.49
N HIS A 110 19.04 -0.81 12.41
CA HIS A 110 20.35 -0.15 12.34
C HIS A 110 20.38 1.23 13.02
N GLU A 111 19.25 1.94 13.11
CA GLU A 111 19.16 3.20 13.87
C GLU A 111 19.20 3.01 15.40
N VAL A 112 18.98 1.78 15.88
CA VAL A 112 18.93 1.44 17.31
C VAL A 112 20.23 0.79 17.82
N ALA A 113 21.19 0.48 16.92
CA ALA A 113 22.48 -0.16 17.22
C ALA A 113 23.63 0.86 17.29
#